data_AF-A0AAD8WZZ6-F1
#
_entry.id   AF-A0AAD8WZZ6-F1
#
_cell.length_a   1.000
_cell.length_b   1.000
_cell.length_c   1.000
_cell.angle_alpha   90.00
_cell.angle_beta   90.00
_cell.angle_gamma   90.00
#
_symmetry.space_group_name_H-M   'P 1'
#
loop_
_entity.id
_entity.type
_entity.pdbx_description
1 polymer ?
#
loop_
_entity_poly.entity_id
_entity_poly.type
_entity_poly.pdbx_seq_one_letter_code
_entity_poly.pdbx_strand_id
1 'polypeptide(L)'
;MLCLPQRIASIVDGQEPHHVLMRLSGGATGLWPTKVTFDGEGQMFLYKGWSCFARSHAIDVGHFVVFKYDGYDEFSVKAFDETMYRRHYHSD
;
A
#
# COMPACT_ATOMS: atom_id res chain seq x y z
N MET A 1 2.01 0.97 -11.43
CA MET A 1 1.13 -0.04 -10.80
C MET A 1 1.97 -0.88 -9.86
N LEU A 2 1.41 -1.36 -8.76
CA LEU A 2 2.07 -2.33 -7.88
C LEU A 2 1.24 -3.60 -7.83
N CYS A 3 1.85 -4.73 -8.14
CA CYS A 3 1.25 -6.05 -7.99
C CYS A 3 1.41 -6.50 -6.53
N LEU A 4 0.32 -6.86 -5.86
CA LEU A 4 0.36 -7.34 -4.48
C LEU A 4 0.45 -8.87 -4.46
N PRO A 5 1.19 -9.52 -3.56
CA PRO A 5 1.20 -10.98 -3.48
C PRO A 5 -0.22 -11.55 -3.32
N GLN A 6 -0.49 -12.70 -3.94
CA GLN A 6 -1.81 -13.36 -3.94
C GLN A 6 -2.39 -13.57 -2.53
N ARG A 7 -1.51 -13.77 -1.53
CA ARG A 7 -1.90 -13.89 -0.12
C ARG A 7 -2.63 -12.65 0.40
N ILE A 8 -2.30 -11.46 -0.09
CA ILE A 8 -3.02 -10.22 0.28
C ILE A 8 -4.37 -10.17 -0.40
N ALA A 9 -4.47 -10.56 -1.67
CA ALA A 9 -5.74 -10.65 -2.39
C ALA A 9 -6.73 -11.57 -1.65
N SER A 10 -6.26 -12.70 -1.10
CA SER A 10 -7.10 -13.61 -0.30
C SER A 10 -7.52 -13.07 1.08
N ILE A 11 -6.85 -12.03 1.61
CA ILE A 11 -7.19 -11.42 2.91
C ILE A 11 -8.31 -10.39 2.75
N VAL A 12 -8.41 -9.77 1.58
CA VAL A 12 -9.56 -8.94 1.23
C VAL A 12 -10.71 -9.92 0.98
N ASP A 13 -11.58 -10.07 1.98
CA ASP A 13 -12.58 -11.13 2.22
C ASP A 13 -13.61 -11.36 1.07
N GLY A 14 -13.14 -11.68 -0.13
CA GLY A 14 -13.93 -11.77 -1.36
C GLY A 14 -14.57 -10.44 -1.81
N GLN A 15 -14.34 -9.36 -1.07
CA GLN A 15 -14.66 -8.02 -1.53
C GLN A 15 -13.61 -7.68 -2.59
N GLU A 16 -14.03 -7.38 -3.80
CA GLU A 16 -13.17 -6.79 -4.82
C GLU A 16 -13.36 -5.26 -4.77
N PRO A 17 -12.81 -4.57 -3.75
CA PRO A 17 -13.07 -3.15 -3.60
C PRO A 17 -12.47 -2.43 -4.80
N HIS A 18 -13.24 -1.53 -5.39
CA HIS A 18 -12.71 -0.67 -6.45
C HIS A 18 -11.72 0.37 -5.91
N HIS A 19 -11.80 0.67 -4.61
CA HIS A 19 -10.99 1.69 -3.94
C HIS A 19 -10.59 1.23 -2.54
N VAL A 20 -9.36 1.52 -2.16
CA VAL A 20 -8.83 1.30 -0.81
C VAL A 20 -8.13 2.56 -0.32
N LEU A 21 -8.15 2.78 0.98
CA LEU A 21 -7.45 3.88 1.63
C LEU A 21 -6.08 3.38 2.10
N MET A 22 -5.02 4.11 1.79
CA MET A 22 -3.69 3.79 2.29
C MET A 22 -3.25 4.82 3.32
N ARG A 23 -2.66 4.36 4.42
CA ARG A 23 -1.97 5.22 5.37
C ARG A 23 -0.57 4.71 5.63
N LEU A 24 0.35 5.62 5.91
CA LEU A 24 1.68 5.26 6.35
C LEU A 24 1.68 4.99 7.86
N SER A 25 2.19 3.85 8.29
CA SER A 25 2.24 3.51 9.70
C SER A 25 3.32 4.32 10.42
N GLY A 26 2.90 5.10 11.42
CA GLY A 26 3.80 5.90 12.27
C GLY A 26 4.18 7.27 11.70
N GLY A 27 3.53 7.74 10.63
CA GLY A 27 3.63 9.12 10.15
C GLY A 27 2.35 9.92 10.44
N ALA A 28 2.45 11.25 10.44
CA ALA A 28 1.29 12.15 10.55
C ALA A 28 0.48 12.27 9.23
N THR A 29 0.77 11.43 8.22
CA THR A 29 0.21 11.59 6.88
C THR A 29 -1.22 11.04 6.78
N GLY A 30 -2.07 11.80 6.08
CA GLY A 30 -3.49 11.48 5.88
C GLY A 30 -3.75 10.24 5.01
N LEU A 31 -5.02 9.87 4.87
CA LEU A 31 -5.47 8.74 4.08
C LEU A 31 -5.36 9.01 2.57
N TRP A 32 -4.80 8.07 1.82
CA TRP A 32 -4.58 8.16 0.38
C TRP A 32 -5.52 7.23 -0.38
N PRO A 33 -6.54 7.76 -1.08
CA PRO A 33 -7.42 6.96 -1.90
C PRO A 33 -6.66 6.32 -3.06
N THR A 34 -6.75 4.99 -3.15
CA THR A 34 -6.02 4.19 -4.13
C THR A 34 -6.98 3.26 -4.84
N LYS A 35 -6.96 3.30 -6.17
CA LYS A 35 -7.76 2.41 -7.00
C LYS A 35 -7.12 1.03 -7.04
N VAL A 36 -7.95 0.02 -6.83
CA VAL A 36 -7.58 -1.38 -6.96
C VAL A 36 -8.20 -1.93 -8.24
N THR A 37 -7.46 -2.82 -8.89
CA THR A 37 -7.94 -3.63 -10.00
C THR A 37 -7.49 -5.06 -9.80
N PHE A 38 -8.32 -6.02 -10.18
CA PHE A 38 -7.95 -7.43 -10.23
C PHE A 38 -7.76 -7.83 -11.69
N ASP A 39 -6.86 -8.77 -11.97
CA ASP A 39 -6.86 -9.45 -13.27
C ASP A 39 -7.84 -10.65 -13.26
N GLY A 40 -7.97 -11.30 -14.41
CA GLY A 40 -8.81 -12.49 -14.55
C GLY A 40 -8.29 -13.73 -13.81
N GLU A 41 -7.12 -13.66 -13.19
CA GLU A 41 -6.49 -14.75 -12.41
C GLU A 41 -6.58 -14.48 -10.89
N GLY A 42 -7.24 -13.40 -10.47
CA GLY A 42 -7.40 -13.01 -9.07
C GLY A 42 -6.18 -12.27 -8.49
N GLN A 43 -5.26 -11.82 -9.34
CA GLN A 43 -4.11 -11.02 -8.95
C GLN A 43 -4.53 -9.57 -8.71
N MET A 44 -4.23 -9.05 -7.52
CA MET A 44 -4.59 -7.69 -7.12
C MET A 44 -3.50 -6.67 -7.49
N PHE A 45 -3.91 -5.54 -8.06
CA PHE A 45 -3.04 -4.44 -8.46
C PHE A 45 -3.49 -3.11 -7.86
N LEU A 46 -2.52 -2.36 -7.32
CA LEU A 46 -2.70 -0.97 -6.92
C LEU A 46 -2.32 -0.06 -8.11
N TYR A 47 -3.30 0.70 -8.60
CA TYR A 47 -3.14 1.52 -9.80
C TYR A 47 -3.06 3.02 -9.45
N LYS A 48 -4.14 3.78 -9.69
CA LYS A 48 -4.21 5.22 -9.38
C LYS A 48 -4.11 5.42 -7.86
N GLY A 49 -3.29 6.35 -7.41
CA GLY A 49 -3.06 6.61 -5.97
C GLY A 49 -1.74 6.04 -5.46
N TRP A 50 -1.39 4.80 -5.83
CA TRP A 50 -0.12 4.17 -5.41
C TRP A 50 1.11 4.98 -5.83
N SER A 51 1.19 5.41 -7.09
CA SER A 51 2.33 6.17 -7.58
C SER A 51 2.50 7.52 -6.88
N CYS A 52 1.40 8.16 -6.50
CA CYS A 52 1.43 9.44 -5.76
C CYS A 52 1.86 9.19 -4.31
N PHE A 53 1.30 8.16 -3.67
CA PHE A 53 1.69 7.72 -2.34
C PHE A 53 3.19 7.39 -2.27
N ALA A 54 3.70 6.60 -3.22
CA ALA A 54 5.09 6.20 -3.27
C ALA A 54 6.02 7.42 -3.39
N ARG A 55 5.73 8.35 -4.33
CA ARG A 55 6.50 9.59 -4.47
C ARG A 55 6.45 10.48 -3.23
N SER A 56 5.26 10.64 -2.63
CA SER A 56 5.08 11.47 -1.43
C SER A 56 5.83 10.94 -0.22
N HIS A 57 6.13 9.65 -0.17
CA HIS A 57 6.86 9.00 0.92
C HIS A 57 8.27 8.55 0.50
N ALA A 58 8.77 9.05 -0.65
CA ALA A 58 10.07 8.68 -1.20
C ALA A 58 10.32 7.15 -1.24
N ILE A 59 9.26 6.38 -1.54
CA ILE A 59 9.34 4.95 -1.80
C ILE A 59 9.74 4.78 -3.26
N ASP A 60 10.77 3.95 -3.46
CA ASP A 60 11.45 3.76 -4.74
C ASP A 60 11.88 2.29 -4.87
N VAL A 61 12.35 1.90 -6.05
CA VAL A 61 12.91 0.58 -6.32
C VAL A 61 14.04 0.29 -5.33
N GLY A 62 14.08 -0.94 -4.80
CA GLY A 62 15.03 -1.35 -3.75
C GLY A 62 14.45 -1.26 -2.33
N HIS A 63 13.39 -0.46 -2.12
CA HIS A 63 12.72 -0.37 -0.84
C HIS A 63 11.74 -1.54 -0.59
N PHE A 64 11.67 -1.98 0.67
CA PHE A 64 10.72 -3.00 1.09
C PHE A 64 9.46 -2.34 1.65
N VAL A 65 8.30 -2.81 1.21
CA VAL A 65 7.00 -2.30 1.67
C VAL A 65 6.17 -3.45 2.23
N VAL A 66 5.68 -3.26 3.46
CA VAL A 66 4.78 -4.18 4.13
C VAL A 66 3.39 -3.58 4.18
N PHE A 67 2.43 -4.30 3.59
CA PHE A 67 1.01 -3.98 3.62
C PHE A 67 0.35 -4.76 4.75
N LYS A 68 -0.44 -4.07 5.56
CA LYS A 68 -1.34 -4.66 6.54
C LYS A 68 -2.74 -4.20 6.21
N TYR A 69 -3.63 -5.15 5.92
CA TYR A 69 -5.05 -4.87 5.80
C TYR A 69 -5.64 -4.73 7.19
N ASP A 70 -6.22 -3.57 7.50
CA ASP A 70 -6.84 -3.30 8.80
C ASP A 70 -8.37 -3.52 8.77
N GLY A 71 -8.93 -3.92 7.63
CA GLY A 71 -10.38 -3.99 7.39
C GLY A 71 -10.94 -2.68 6.84
N TYR A 72 -12.23 -2.65 6.52
CA TYR A 72 -12.94 -1.45 6.03
C TYR A 72 -12.27 -0.75 4.84
N ASP A 73 -11.73 -1.52 3.90
CA ASP A 73 -11.01 -1.03 2.73
C ASP A 73 -9.76 -0.18 3.07
N GLU A 74 -9.15 -0.36 4.25
CA GLU A 74 -7.96 0.37 4.68
C GLU A 74 -6.71 -0.51 4.75
N PHE A 75 -5.61 -0.01 4.17
CA PHE A 75 -4.27 -0.56 4.26
C PHE A 75 -3.34 0.35 5.05
N SER A 76 -2.75 -0.20 6.11
CA SER A 76 -1.55 0.34 6.73
C SER A 76 -0.30 -0.10 5.98
N VAL A 77 0.51 0.86 5.57
CA VAL A 77 1.74 0.64 4.82
C VAL A 77 2.95 0.99 5.69
N LYS A 78 3.91 0.08 5.77
CA LYS A 78 5.23 0.31 6.38
C LYS A 78 6.29 0.22 5.29
N ALA A 79 7.11 1.25 5.16
CA ALA A 79 8.24 1.25 4.24
C ALA A 79 9.56 1.10 5.01
N PHE A 80 10.44 0.25 4.51
CA PHE A 80 11.79 0.00 5.01
C PHE A 80 12.78 0.32 3.91
N ASP A 81 13.91 0.90 4.29
CA ASP A 81 14.98 1.18 3.35
C ASP A 81 15.75 -0.10 2.94
N GLU A 82 16.72 0.04 2.03
CA GLU A 82 17.57 -1.06 1.55
C GLU A 82 18.36 -1.74 2.68
N THR A 83 18.50 -1.09 3.84
CA THR A 83 19.17 -1.62 5.03
C THR A 83 18.22 -2.33 6.01
N MET A 84 16.94 -2.50 5.62
CA MET A 84 15.84 -2.96 6.48
C MET A 84 15.57 -2.05 7.69
N TYR A 85 16.13 -0.84 7.72
CA TYR A 85 15.85 0.11 8.78
C TYR A 85 14.51 0.80 8.51
N ARG A 86 13.72 0.97 9.57
CA ARG A 86 12.43 1.66 9.47
C ARG A 86 12.71 3.14 9.26
N ARG A 87 12.28 3.69 8.13
CA ARG A 87 12.34 5.14 7.94
C ARG A 87 11.42 5.84 8.94
N HIS A 88 12.02 6.62 9.83
CA HIS A 88 11.29 7.59 10.63
C HIS A 88 10.93 8.77 9.72
N TYR A 89 9.65 8.93 9.44
CA TYR A 89 9.16 10.10 8.71
C TYR A 89 9.08 11.25 9.70
N HIS A 90 10.08 12.13 9.66
CA HIS A 90 10.01 13.42 10.36
C HIS A 90 8.92 14.24 9.67
N SER A 91 7.90 14.62 10.43
CA SER A 91 6.91 15.59 9.98
C SER A 91 7.46 16.95 10.40
N ASP A 92 7.89 17.76 9.43
CA ASP A 92 8.03 19.21 9.63
C ASP A 92 6.65 19.88 9.54
#